data_AF-A0A8H5D5E7-F1
#
_entry.id   AF-A0A8H5D5E7-F1
#
_cell.length_a   1.000
_cell.length_b   1.000
_cell.length_c   1.000
_cell.angle_alpha   90.00
_cell.angle_beta   90.00
_cell.angle_gamma   90.00
#
_symmetry.space_group_name_H-M   'P 1'
#
loop_
_entity.id
_entity.type
_entity.pdbx_description
1 polymer ?
#
loop_
_entity_poly.entity_id
_entity_poly.type
_entity_poly.pdbx_seq_one_letter_code
_entity_poly.pdbx_strand_id
1 'polypeptide(L)'
;MSLPETVDAFVPSNFQDLLTQGHFRPAHIELSELQKLDSSLDIFKSTLELSKKLYSQTLLNHCFRCFYFALAILRNGFPSNTPSVRQIPGDVVVKKLYLTCLLHDFGLSNHTEAQSHPAHDMTFEFHGGIMAYEHLRDEYASSLSLNDSQIADITQGIMLHTAPFEHGKSSAVGILIQLSAFLDAFGYGAFGRDSMECLIHRDTVQEIEQAFPRVDMGQIKEGFENMFEVKPDCLVSHFPAYFQNKDHPLLGDRSVVDSH
;
A
#
# COMPACT_ATOMS: atom_id res chain seq x y z
N MET A 1 18.51 10.97 -5.11
CA MET A 1 17.58 11.89 -5.81
C MET A 1 16.55 12.38 -4.80
N SER A 2 16.27 13.68 -4.65
CA SER A 2 15.25 14.14 -3.68
C SER A 2 13.84 13.64 -4.06
N LEU A 3 12.90 13.64 -3.11
CA LEU A 3 11.47 13.49 -3.43
C LEU A 3 11.06 14.52 -4.50
N PRO A 4 10.08 14.18 -5.37
CA PRO A 4 9.47 15.18 -6.23
C PRO A 4 8.84 16.28 -5.37
N GLU A 5 9.02 17.55 -5.76
CA GLU A 5 8.45 18.70 -5.05
C GLU A 5 6.91 18.62 -5.04
N THR A 6 6.34 18.29 -6.19
CA THR A 6 4.92 18.02 -6.37
C THR A 6 4.69 16.79 -7.23
N VAL A 7 3.53 16.17 -7.06
CA VAL A 7 3.03 15.11 -7.95
C VAL A 7 1.60 15.38 -8.37
N ASP A 8 1.16 14.67 -9.41
CA ASP A 8 -0.22 14.68 -9.86
C ASP A 8 -1.14 14.16 -8.75
N ALA A 9 -2.16 14.91 -8.38
CA ALA A 9 -3.11 14.51 -7.35
C ALA A 9 -3.94 13.28 -7.75
N PHE A 10 -4.19 13.14 -9.05
CA PHE A 10 -4.96 12.06 -9.65
C PHE A 10 -4.24 11.52 -10.88
N VAL A 11 -4.15 10.20 -10.97
CA VAL A 11 -3.43 9.48 -12.02
C VAL A 11 -4.29 8.34 -12.56
N PRO A 12 -3.99 7.78 -13.74
CA PRO A 12 -4.73 6.64 -14.27
C PRO A 12 -4.75 5.49 -13.25
N SER A 13 -5.92 4.88 -13.06
CA SER A 13 -6.04 3.67 -12.25
C SER A 13 -5.51 2.44 -12.97
N ASN A 14 -5.58 2.46 -14.31
CA ASN A 14 -5.02 1.43 -15.16
C ASN A 14 -3.48 1.49 -15.15
N PHE A 15 -2.84 0.35 -14.93
CA PHE A 15 -1.38 0.22 -14.87
C PHE A 15 -0.67 0.70 -16.14
N GLN A 16 -1.14 0.28 -17.32
CA GLN A 16 -0.51 0.63 -18.59
C GLN A 16 -0.62 2.13 -18.87
N ASP A 17 -1.79 2.72 -18.61
CA ASP A 17 -2.00 4.16 -18.76
C ASP A 17 -1.12 4.94 -17.78
N LEU A 18 -0.97 4.47 -16.54
CA LEU A 18 -0.07 5.06 -15.54
C LEU A 18 1.37 5.10 -16.05
N LEU A 19 1.86 4.00 -16.64
CA LEU A 19 3.20 3.95 -17.23
C LEU A 19 3.40 4.97 -18.34
N THR A 20 2.38 5.23 -19.15
CA THR A 20 2.47 6.24 -20.22
C THR A 20 2.45 7.68 -19.70
N GLN A 21 1.84 7.93 -18.54
CA GLN A 21 1.80 9.25 -17.91
C GLN A 21 3.05 9.50 -17.05
N GLY A 22 3.65 8.45 -16.48
CA GLY A 22 4.85 8.53 -15.67
C GLY A 22 6.13 8.67 -16.51
N HIS A 23 7.20 9.12 -15.86
CA HIS A 23 8.54 9.16 -16.43
C HIS A 23 9.45 8.21 -15.67
N PHE A 24 9.01 6.96 -15.57
CA PHE A 24 9.65 6.00 -14.69
C PHE A 24 11.11 5.71 -15.10
N ARG A 25 12.01 5.82 -14.13
CA ARG A 25 13.44 5.54 -14.25
C ARG A 25 13.89 4.82 -12.98
N PRO A 26 13.70 3.50 -12.89
CA PRO A 26 13.98 2.72 -11.70
C PRO A 26 15.48 2.76 -11.43
N ALA A 27 15.89 3.57 -10.47
CA ALA A 27 17.26 3.60 -9.96
C ALA A 27 17.31 2.87 -8.62
N HIS A 28 18.47 2.30 -8.31
CA HIS A 28 18.76 1.84 -6.96
C HIS A 28 18.70 3.03 -6.00
N ILE A 29 17.91 2.88 -4.94
CA ILE A 29 17.77 3.84 -3.86
C ILE A 29 17.98 3.05 -2.57
N GLU A 30 19.04 3.38 -1.85
CA GLU A 30 19.31 2.72 -0.56
C GLU A 30 18.15 2.96 0.42
N LEU A 31 17.82 1.95 1.23
CA LEU A 31 16.82 2.09 2.29
C LEU A 31 17.17 3.24 3.24
N SER A 32 18.46 3.41 3.54
CA SER A 32 18.96 4.48 4.41
C SER A 32 18.58 5.89 3.90
N GLU A 33 18.45 6.07 2.59
CA GLU A 33 18.00 7.34 2.01
C GLU A 33 16.51 7.56 2.20
N LEU A 34 15.70 6.50 2.12
CA LEU A 34 14.25 6.57 2.33
C LEU A 34 13.95 6.87 3.80
N GLN A 35 14.67 6.24 4.72
CA GLN A 35 14.53 6.41 6.18
C GLN A 35 14.84 7.83 6.67
N LYS A 36 15.53 8.67 5.88
CA LYS A 36 15.71 10.10 6.21
C LYS A 36 14.38 10.86 6.33
N LEU A 37 13.30 10.32 5.77
CA LEU A 37 11.96 10.89 5.86
C LEU A 37 11.24 10.54 7.16
N ASP A 38 11.69 9.52 7.89
CA ASP A 38 10.97 8.96 9.04
C ASP A 38 10.78 9.97 10.17
N SER A 39 11.75 10.84 10.41
CA SER A 39 11.64 11.88 11.45
C SER A 39 10.49 12.86 11.20
N SER A 40 10.05 13.03 9.94
CA SER A 40 8.89 13.87 9.61
C SER A 40 7.56 13.18 9.92
N LEU A 41 7.59 11.88 10.22
CA LEU A 41 6.43 11.01 10.46
C LEU A 41 6.18 10.79 11.96
N ASP A 42 7.07 11.27 12.84
CA ASP A 42 6.94 11.16 14.30
C ASP A 42 5.63 11.77 14.83
N ILE A 43 5.04 12.72 14.09
CA ILE A 43 3.73 13.28 14.38
C ILE A 43 2.60 12.23 14.35
N PHE A 44 2.81 11.08 13.71
CA PHE A 44 1.86 9.98 13.58
C PHE A 44 2.21 8.78 14.48
N LYS A 45 2.98 9.02 15.55
CA LYS A 45 3.39 7.97 16.49
C LYS A 45 2.19 7.19 17.06
N SER A 46 1.06 7.83 17.35
CA SER A 46 -0.12 7.11 17.87
C SER A 46 -0.67 6.09 16.87
N THR A 47 -0.68 6.38 15.58
CA THR A 47 -1.03 5.41 14.52
C THR A 47 -0.05 4.24 14.48
N LEU A 48 1.26 4.49 14.60
CA LEU A 48 2.25 3.43 14.63
C LEU A 48 2.05 2.50 15.84
N GLU A 49 1.81 3.06 17.02
CA GLU A 49 1.55 2.26 18.22
C GLU A 49 0.23 1.47 18.12
N LEU A 50 -0.82 2.03 17.53
CA LEU A 50 -2.03 1.28 17.23
C LEU A 50 -1.76 0.13 16.26
N SER A 51 -1.00 0.37 15.19
CA SER A 51 -0.66 -0.67 14.21
C SER A 51 0.14 -1.81 14.85
N LYS A 52 1.11 -1.50 15.71
CA LYS A 52 1.86 -2.49 16.49
C LYS A 52 0.98 -3.31 17.43
N LYS A 53 -0.07 -2.71 17.98
CA LYS A 53 -1.04 -3.39 18.84
C LYS A 53 -1.93 -4.35 18.06
N LEU A 54 -2.41 -3.92 16.88
CA LEU A 54 -3.38 -4.68 16.11
C LEU A 54 -2.75 -5.73 15.20
N TYR A 55 -1.51 -5.57 14.78
CA TYR A 55 -0.88 -6.49 13.83
C TYR A 55 -0.02 -7.58 14.46
N SER A 56 0.04 -8.71 13.76
CA SER A 56 1.17 -9.63 13.90
C SER A 56 2.43 -8.98 13.33
N GLN A 57 3.61 -9.51 13.69
CA GLN A 57 4.87 -9.01 13.13
C GLN A 57 4.91 -9.13 11.59
N THR A 58 4.29 -10.17 11.03
CA THR A 58 4.21 -10.36 9.57
C THR A 58 3.47 -9.20 8.90
N LEU A 59 2.25 -8.88 9.39
CA LEU A 59 1.46 -7.78 8.83
C LEU A 59 2.14 -6.43 9.03
N LEU A 60 2.73 -6.18 10.20
CA LEU A 60 3.46 -4.94 10.43
C LEU A 60 4.66 -4.78 9.49
N ASN A 61 5.42 -5.86 9.25
CA ASN A 61 6.52 -5.84 8.29
C ASN A 61 6.00 -5.62 6.86
N HIS A 62 4.87 -6.22 6.47
CA HIS A 62 4.21 -5.96 5.19
C HIS A 62 3.89 -4.46 5.02
N CYS A 63 3.26 -3.83 6.01
CA CYS A 63 2.98 -2.40 6.00
C CYS A 63 4.24 -1.55 5.79
N PHE A 64 5.35 -1.88 6.45
CA PHE A 64 6.62 -1.18 6.26
C PHE A 64 7.21 -1.40 4.87
N ARG A 65 7.19 -2.63 4.33
CA ARG A 65 7.63 -2.89 2.96
C ARG A 65 6.80 -2.09 1.96
N CYS A 66 5.48 -2.11 2.08
CA CYS A 66 4.57 -1.34 1.24
C CYS A 66 4.87 0.17 1.30
N PHE A 67 5.17 0.72 2.48
CA PHE A 67 5.54 2.12 2.62
C PHE A 67 6.84 2.44 1.87
N TYR A 68 7.92 1.70 2.11
CA TYR A 68 9.21 1.99 1.48
C TYR A 68 9.22 1.69 -0.02
N PHE A 69 8.49 0.67 -0.49
CA PHE A 69 8.26 0.44 -1.92
C PHE A 69 7.53 1.62 -2.55
N ALA A 70 6.46 2.12 -1.93
CA ALA A 70 5.73 3.28 -2.43
C ALA A 70 6.63 4.53 -2.51
N LEU A 71 7.50 4.75 -1.52
CA LEU A 71 8.46 5.86 -1.55
C LEU A 71 9.49 5.70 -2.68
N ALA A 72 9.99 4.49 -2.92
CA ALA A 72 10.92 4.22 -4.00
C ALA A 72 10.25 4.45 -5.37
N ILE A 73 9.03 3.94 -5.58
CA ILE A 73 8.24 4.16 -6.81
C ILE A 73 7.98 5.65 -7.02
N LEU A 74 7.58 6.37 -5.96
CA LEU A 74 7.36 7.81 -5.98
C LEU A 74 8.60 8.58 -6.46
N ARG A 75 9.79 8.21 -5.97
CA ARG A 75 11.08 8.83 -6.35
C ARG A 75 11.54 8.46 -7.75
N ASN A 76 11.11 7.32 -8.28
CA ASN A 76 11.55 6.79 -9.56
C ASN A 76 10.73 7.29 -10.76
N GLY A 77 10.15 8.50 -10.70
CA GLY A 77 9.51 9.13 -11.86
C GLY A 77 7.99 8.98 -11.93
N PHE A 78 7.34 8.90 -10.76
CA PHE A 78 5.89 8.93 -10.65
C PHE A 78 5.28 10.19 -11.32
N PRO A 79 4.05 10.12 -11.89
CA PRO A 79 3.45 11.24 -12.62
C PRO A 79 3.46 12.57 -11.86
N SER A 80 3.94 13.60 -12.53
CA SER A 80 3.98 14.97 -12.04
C SER A 80 3.89 15.93 -13.21
N ASN A 81 3.38 17.14 -12.96
CA ASN A 81 3.25 18.20 -13.97
C ASN A 81 2.41 17.82 -15.20
N THR A 82 1.46 16.88 -15.05
CA THR A 82 0.53 16.57 -16.15
C THR A 82 -0.40 17.78 -16.39
N PRO A 83 -0.57 18.23 -17.65
CA PRO A 83 -1.47 19.34 -17.96
C PRO A 83 -2.87 19.13 -17.39
N SER A 84 -3.41 20.18 -16.76
CA SER A 84 -4.76 20.20 -16.16
C SER A 84 -4.98 19.26 -14.97
N VAL A 85 -3.95 18.61 -14.46
CA VAL A 85 -4.03 17.81 -13.24
C VAL A 85 -3.56 18.62 -12.04
N ARG A 86 -4.40 18.69 -11.00
CA ARG A 86 -4.05 19.34 -9.72
C ARG A 86 -2.76 18.74 -9.17
N GLN A 87 -1.83 19.57 -8.72
CA GLN A 87 -0.60 19.11 -8.10
C GLN A 87 -0.76 19.06 -6.56
N ILE A 88 -0.10 18.10 -5.91
CA ILE A 88 0.00 18.02 -4.45
C ILE A 88 1.47 17.99 -4.00
N PRO A 89 1.82 18.63 -2.88
CA PRO A 89 3.18 18.60 -2.35
C PRO A 89 3.65 17.19 -2.03
N GLY A 90 4.91 16.88 -2.35
CA GLY A 90 5.50 15.56 -2.10
C GLY A 90 5.50 15.16 -0.62
N ASP A 91 5.72 16.10 0.29
CA ASP A 91 5.69 15.83 1.74
C ASP A 91 4.29 15.45 2.24
N VAL A 92 3.24 16.05 1.65
CA VAL A 92 1.84 15.70 1.94
C VAL A 92 1.53 14.28 1.44
N VAL A 93 2.08 13.89 0.29
CA VAL A 93 1.94 12.51 -0.22
C VAL A 93 2.62 11.51 0.69
N VAL A 94 3.86 11.79 1.13
CA VAL A 94 4.61 10.91 2.03
C VAL A 94 3.88 10.69 3.35
N LYS A 95 3.36 11.76 3.97
CA LYS A 95 2.56 11.67 5.21
C LYS A 95 1.32 10.79 5.05
N LYS A 96 0.59 10.97 3.93
CA LYS A 96 -0.60 10.18 3.63
C LYS A 96 -0.25 8.74 3.31
N LEU A 97 0.80 8.48 2.55
CA LEU A 97 1.30 7.13 2.26
C LEU A 97 1.67 6.39 3.53
N TYR A 98 2.36 7.03 4.46
CA TYR A 98 2.73 6.42 5.73
C TYR A 98 1.50 5.92 6.49
N LEU A 99 0.49 6.79 6.64
CA LEU A 99 -0.78 6.44 7.29
C LEU A 99 -1.54 5.37 6.51
N THR A 100 -1.69 5.51 5.19
CA THR A 100 -2.36 4.51 4.35
C THR A 100 -1.68 3.14 4.47
N CYS A 101 -0.34 3.06 4.37
CA CYS A 101 0.39 1.80 4.44
C CYS A 101 0.29 1.16 5.83
N LEU A 102 0.35 1.95 6.92
CA LEU A 102 0.17 1.42 8.27
C LEU A 102 -1.25 0.90 8.52
N LEU A 103 -2.26 1.49 7.90
CA LEU A 103 -3.66 1.23 8.25
C LEU A 103 -4.40 0.28 7.28
N HIS A 104 -3.86 0.03 6.07
CA HIS A 104 -4.64 -0.61 5.00
C HIS A 104 -5.14 -2.03 5.30
N ASP A 105 -4.42 -2.77 6.15
CA ASP A 105 -4.71 -4.17 6.48
C ASP A 105 -5.37 -4.34 7.85
N PHE A 106 -5.89 -3.28 8.48
CA PHE A 106 -6.61 -3.40 9.77
C PHE A 106 -7.73 -4.44 9.73
N GLY A 107 -8.40 -4.60 8.58
CA GLY A 107 -9.44 -5.60 8.42
C GLY A 107 -8.95 -7.05 8.40
N LEU A 108 -7.64 -7.30 8.21
CA LEU A 108 -7.00 -8.61 8.32
C LEU A 108 -6.49 -8.92 9.73
N SER A 109 -6.57 -7.97 10.65
CA SER A 109 -6.11 -8.17 12.01
C SER A 109 -6.94 -9.23 12.74
N ASN A 110 -6.26 -10.19 13.37
CA ASN A 110 -6.87 -11.16 14.28
C ASN A 110 -6.98 -10.64 15.74
N HIS A 111 -6.61 -9.39 15.99
CA HIS A 111 -6.73 -8.79 17.32
C HIS A 111 -8.21 -8.61 17.70
N THR A 112 -8.55 -8.84 18.97
CA THR A 112 -9.95 -8.82 19.45
C THR A 112 -10.66 -7.51 19.12
N GLU A 113 -9.98 -6.37 19.19
CA GLU A 113 -10.57 -5.07 18.86
C GLU A 113 -11.03 -4.98 17.40
N ALA A 114 -10.21 -5.45 16.45
CA ALA A 114 -10.61 -5.50 15.04
C ALA A 114 -11.74 -6.52 14.82
N GLN A 115 -11.64 -7.70 15.41
CA GLN A 115 -12.65 -8.77 15.26
C GLN A 115 -14.00 -8.41 15.89
N SER A 116 -14.02 -7.58 16.93
CA SER A 116 -15.25 -7.12 17.60
C SER A 116 -15.87 -5.87 16.97
N HIS A 117 -15.22 -5.28 15.96
CA HIS A 117 -15.68 -4.04 15.36
C HIS A 117 -17.00 -4.24 14.59
N PRO A 118 -17.96 -3.30 14.62
CA PRO A 118 -19.25 -3.47 13.94
C PRO A 118 -19.16 -3.69 12.43
N ALA A 119 -18.10 -3.19 11.79
CA ALA A 119 -17.84 -3.40 10.36
C ALA A 119 -17.13 -4.71 10.03
N HIS A 120 -16.83 -5.58 11.02
CA HIS A 120 -16.01 -6.77 10.83
C HIS A 120 -16.58 -7.75 9.79
N ASP A 121 -17.90 -7.81 9.59
CA ASP A 121 -18.54 -8.71 8.63
C ASP A 121 -18.42 -8.23 7.17
N MET A 122 -17.97 -6.99 6.94
CA MET A 122 -17.69 -6.50 5.59
C MET A 122 -16.40 -7.12 5.02
N THR A 123 -16.14 -6.89 3.72
CA THR A 123 -14.82 -7.13 3.14
C THR A 123 -13.73 -6.41 3.94
N PHE A 124 -12.55 -7.01 4.05
CA PHE A 124 -11.51 -6.52 4.96
C PHE A 124 -11.05 -5.10 4.61
N GLU A 125 -11.09 -4.71 3.34
CA GLU A 125 -10.74 -3.38 2.87
C GLU A 125 -11.70 -2.33 3.42
N PHE A 126 -13.00 -2.64 3.47
CA PHE A 126 -14.02 -1.73 4.01
C PHE A 126 -13.98 -1.71 5.54
N HIS A 127 -13.86 -2.89 6.14
CA HIS A 127 -13.69 -3.01 7.59
C HIS A 127 -12.48 -2.19 8.08
N GLY A 128 -11.31 -2.45 7.51
CA GLY A 128 -10.08 -1.73 7.84
C GLY A 128 -10.16 -0.25 7.50
N GLY A 129 -10.76 0.10 6.35
CA GLY A 129 -10.98 1.49 5.97
C GLY A 129 -11.87 2.26 6.94
N ILE A 130 -12.95 1.67 7.45
CA ILE A 130 -13.83 2.30 8.44
C ILE A 130 -13.06 2.52 9.76
N MET A 131 -12.37 1.49 10.26
CA MET A 131 -11.54 1.63 11.47
C MET A 131 -10.46 2.71 11.30
N ALA A 132 -9.82 2.75 10.14
CA ALA A 132 -8.81 3.76 9.82
C ALA A 132 -9.42 5.17 9.80
N TYR A 133 -10.59 5.35 9.19
CA TYR A 133 -11.30 6.64 9.15
C TYR A 133 -11.61 7.14 10.56
N GLU A 134 -12.17 6.28 11.42
CA GLU A 134 -12.51 6.61 12.81
C GLU A 134 -11.26 7.01 13.60
N HIS A 135 -10.21 6.19 13.55
CA HIS A 135 -8.92 6.49 14.19
C HIS A 135 -8.33 7.84 13.72
N LEU A 136 -8.28 8.07 12.40
CA LEU A 136 -7.71 9.30 11.84
C LEU A 136 -8.51 10.54 12.23
N ARG A 137 -9.83 10.43 12.28
CA ARG A 137 -10.73 11.51 12.72
C ARG A 137 -10.50 11.84 14.18
N ASP A 138 -10.44 10.85 15.05
CA ASP A 138 -10.31 11.04 16.49
C ASP A 138 -8.94 11.61 16.86
N GLU A 139 -7.87 11.08 16.25
CA GLU A 139 -6.50 11.46 16.59
C GLU A 139 -6.03 12.77 15.94
N TYR A 140 -6.41 13.03 14.68
CA TYR A 140 -5.73 14.06 13.88
C TYR A 140 -6.61 15.21 13.40
N ALA A 141 -7.93 15.07 13.39
CA ALA A 141 -8.81 16.16 12.96
C ALA A 141 -8.78 17.33 13.95
N SER A 142 -8.72 17.03 15.26
CA SER A 142 -8.70 18.04 16.32
C SER A 142 -7.36 18.78 16.44
N SER A 143 -6.24 18.11 16.09
CA SER A 143 -4.90 18.68 16.10
C SER A 143 -4.53 19.43 14.81
N LEU A 144 -5.44 19.47 13.83
CA LEU A 144 -5.23 20.02 12.48
C LEU A 144 -4.03 19.42 11.73
N SER A 145 -3.58 18.23 12.16
CA SER A 145 -2.50 17.50 11.48
C SER A 145 -2.98 16.93 10.14
N LEU A 146 -4.28 16.64 10.02
CA LEU A 146 -4.96 16.26 8.79
C LEU A 146 -6.30 17.00 8.67
N ASN A 147 -6.64 17.41 7.45
CA ASN A 147 -7.98 17.90 7.13
C ASN A 147 -8.90 16.76 6.62
N ASP A 148 -10.20 17.02 6.57
CA ASP A 148 -11.20 16.02 6.16
C ASP A 148 -10.94 15.43 4.76
N SER A 149 -10.46 16.23 3.82
CA SER A 149 -10.11 15.74 2.47
C SER A 149 -8.91 14.79 2.48
N GLN A 150 -7.93 15.00 3.38
CA GLN A 150 -6.79 14.11 3.53
C GLN A 150 -7.19 12.80 4.19
N ILE A 151 -8.03 12.86 5.24
CA ILE A 151 -8.58 11.68 5.91
C ILE A 151 -9.40 10.85 4.93
N ALA A 152 -10.28 11.49 4.16
CA ALA A 152 -11.09 10.81 3.14
C ALA A 152 -10.23 10.16 2.06
N ASP A 153 -9.17 10.83 1.58
CA ASP A 153 -8.27 10.26 0.57
C ASP A 153 -7.46 9.06 1.09
N ILE A 154 -6.97 9.13 2.34
CA ILE A 154 -6.31 7.98 3.00
C ILE A 154 -7.28 6.81 3.10
N THR A 155 -8.49 7.06 3.59
CA THR A 155 -9.55 6.07 3.78
C THR A 155 -9.96 5.43 2.46
N GLN A 156 -10.19 6.23 1.43
CA GLN A 156 -10.54 5.72 0.10
C GLN A 156 -9.39 4.92 -0.52
N GLY A 157 -8.15 5.35 -0.34
CA GLY A 157 -6.97 4.58 -0.73
C GLY A 157 -6.95 3.19 -0.09
N ILE A 158 -7.24 3.11 1.21
CA ILE A 158 -7.36 1.84 1.94
C ILE A 158 -8.50 0.98 1.38
N MET A 159 -9.69 1.53 1.21
CA MET A 159 -10.85 0.74 0.78
C MET A 159 -10.73 0.16 -0.64
N LEU A 160 -9.85 0.72 -1.46
CA LEU A 160 -9.72 0.37 -2.88
C LEU A 160 -8.35 -0.26 -3.24
N HIS A 161 -7.44 -0.45 -2.28
CA HIS A 161 -6.06 -0.83 -2.58
C HIS A 161 -5.94 -2.21 -3.27
N THR A 162 -6.87 -3.13 -3.01
CA THR A 162 -6.89 -4.47 -3.62
C THR A 162 -7.47 -4.51 -5.04
N ALA A 163 -8.06 -3.41 -5.51
CA ALA A 163 -8.91 -3.37 -6.70
C ALA A 163 -8.20 -2.80 -7.94
N PRO A 164 -7.63 -3.63 -8.84
CA PRO A 164 -7.01 -3.17 -10.08
C PRO A 164 -8.10 -2.70 -11.06
N PHE A 165 -8.33 -1.39 -11.12
CA PHE A 165 -9.35 -0.84 -12.02
C PHE A 165 -8.83 -0.66 -13.45
N GLU A 166 -9.62 -1.10 -14.43
CA GLU A 166 -9.30 -0.95 -15.86
C GLU A 166 -9.54 0.48 -16.38
N HIS A 167 -10.37 1.26 -15.70
CA HIS A 167 -10.82 2.58 -16.13
C HIS A 167 -10.83 3.59 -14.98
N GLY A 168 -10.76 4.88 -15.33
CA GLY A 168 -10.89 5.98 -14.38
C GLY A 168 -9.56 6.50 -13.84
N LYS A 169 -9.66 7.21 -12.70
CA LYS A 169 -8.53 7.84 -12.03
C LYS A 169 -8.52 7.45 -10.56
N SER A 170 -7.32 7.22 -10.02
CA SER A 170 -7.07 7.04 -8.59
C SER A 170 -6.36 8.28 -8.06
N SER A 171 -6.43 8.52 -6.75
CA SER A 171 -5.50 9.46 -6.15
C SER A 171 -4.07 8.91 -6.21
N ALA A 172 -3.07 9.79 -6.16
CA ALA A 172 -1.66 9.35 -6.11
C ALA A 172 -1.41 8.36 -4.97
N VAL A 173 -1.98 8.63 -3.79
CA VAL A 173 -1.83 7.77 -2.61
C VAL A 173 -2.50 6.41 -2.86
N GLY A 174 -3.71 6.40 -3.42
CA GLY A 174 -4.45 5.17 -3.71
C GLY A 174 -3.74 4.25 -4.71
N ILE A 175 -3.15 4.79 -5.78
CA ILE A 175 -2.41 3.93 -6.72
C ILE A 175 -1.07 3.47 -6.13
N LEU A 176 -0.39 4.29 -5.33
CA LEU A 176 0.91 3.95 -4.76
C LEU A 176 0.78 2.83 -3.72
N ILE A 177 -0.25 2.84 -2.87
CA ILE A 177 -0.54 1.71 -1.97
C ILE A 177 -0.89 0.45 -2.76
N GLN A 178 -1.70 0.56 -3.82
CA GLN A 178 -2.03 -0.59 -4.65
C GLN A 178 -0.77 -1.21 -5.27
N LEU A 179 0.07 -0.40 -5.91
CA LEU A 179 1.30 -0.87 -6.53
C LEU A 179 2.24 -1.53 -5.52
N SER A 180 2.39 -0.94 -4.33
CA SER A 180 3.30 -1.48 -3.32
C SER A 180 2.77 -2.74 -2.65
N ALA A 181 1.46 -2.82 -2.37
CA ALA A 181 0.81 -4.03 -1.86
C ALA A 181 0.87 -5.16 -2.88
N PHE A 182 0.61 -4.87 -4.16
CA PHE A 182 0.71 -5.86 -5.24
C PHE A 182 2.15 -6.34 -5.46
N LEU A 183 3.14 -5.44 -5.40
CA LEU A 183 4.56 -5.84 -5.43
C LEU A 183 4.89 -6.77 -4.27
N ASP A 184 4.44 -6.44 -3.06
CA ASP A 184 4.76 -7.25 -1.91
C ASP A 184 4.06 -8.62 -1.94
N ALA A 185 2.80 -8.68 -2.35
CA ALA A 185 2.05 -9.93 -2.42
C ALA A 185 2.49 -10.82 -3.60
N PHE A 186 2.61 -10.24 -4.80
CA PHE A 186 2.76 -10.98 -6.06
C PHE A 186 4.13 -10.85 -6.72
N GLY A 187 5.02 -10.02 -6.17
CA GLY A 187 6.36 -9.82 -6.68
C GLY A 187 6.40 -9.02 -7.99
N TYR A 188 7.50 -9.15 -8.73
CA TYR A 188 7.75 -8.40 -9.95
C TYR A 188 6.75 -8.68 -11.09
N GLY A 189 6.04 -9.81 -10.99
CA GLY A 189 5.03 -10.26 -11.95
C GLY A 189 3.62 -9.71 -11.73
N ALA A 190 3.41 -8.80 -10.78
CA ALA A 190 2.09 -8.45 -10.25
C ALA A 190 1.05 -7.99 -11.29
N PHE A 191 1.48 -7.34 -12.38
CA PHE A 191 0.62 -6.86 -13.48
C PHE A 191 1.03 -7.48 -14.83
N GLY A 192 1.68 -8.66 -14.79
CA GLY A 192 2.29 -9.32 -15.95
C GLY A 192 3.77 -9.58 -15.72
N ARG A 193 4.38 -10.43 -16.56
CA ARG A 193 5.81 -10.80 -16.43
C ARG A 193 6.69 -9.55 -16.32
N ASP A 194 7.44 -9.46 -15.23
CA ASP A 194 8.41 -8.39 -14.93
C ASP A 194 7.81 -6.97 -14.99
N SER A 195 6.48 -6.84 -14.83
CA SER A 195 5.78 -5.56 -14.95
C SER A 195 6.31 -4.50 -13.98
N MET A 196 6.73 -4.91 -12.78
CA MET A 196 7.18 -3.97 -11.74
C MET A 196 8.63 -3.49 -11.93
N GLU A 197 9.40 -4.10 -12.83
CA GLU A 197 10.80 -3.72 -13.07
C GLU A 197 10.92 -2.27 -13.55
N CYS A 198 9.91 -1.79 -14.29
CA CYS A 198 9.89 -0.42 -14.76
C CYS A 198 9.64 0.61 -13.63
N LEU A 199 9.18 0.19 -12.46
CA LEU A 199 8.80 1.09 -11.35
C LEU A 199 9.85 1.15 -10.24
N ILE A 200 10.50 0.04 -9.93
CA ILE A 200 11.39 -0.09 -8.76
C ILE A 200 12.55 -1.06 -9.00
N HIS A 201 13.74 -0.64 -8.60
CA HIS A 201 14.97 -1.41 -8.75
C HIS A 201 15.05 -2.60 -7.78
N ARG A 202 15.57 -3.74 -8.24
CA ARG A 202 15.65 -5.00 -7.47
C ARG A 202 16.46 -4.87 -6.18
N ASP A 203 17.61 -4.21 -6.23
CA ASP A 203 18.44 -3.99 -5.04
C ASP A 203 17.71 -3.19 -3.95
N THR A 204 16.91 -2.18 -4.34
CA THR A 204 16.06 -1.44 -3.40
C THR A 204 15.06 -2.36 -2.72
N VAL A 205 14.41 -3.24 -3.49
CA VAL A 205 13.46 -4.23 -2.94
C VAL A 205 14.15 -5.17 -1.97
N GLN A 206 15.33 -5.69 -2.35
CA GLN A 206 16.09 -6.62 -1.52
C GLN A 206 16.51 -6.01 -0.18
N GLU A 207 16.99 -4.76 -0.16
CA GLU A 207 17.34 -4.07 1.09
C GLU A 207 16.13 -3.89 2.02
N ILE A 208 14.98 -3.52 1.45
CA ILE A 208 13.72 -3.34 2.19
C ILE A 208 13.25 -4.68 2.78
N GLU A 209 13.28 -5.76 2.00
CA GLU A 209 12.90 -7.10 2.47
C GLU A 209 13.86 -7.65 3.53
N GLN A 210 15.15 -7.32 3.46
CA GLN A 210 16.12 -7.68 4.49
C GLN A 210 15.85 -6.94 5.81
N ALA A 211 15.48 -5.66 5.75
CA ALA A 211 15.14 -4.87 6.93
C ALA A 211 13.80 -5.26 7.56
N PHE A 212 12.83 -5.67 6.72
CA PHE A 212 11.47 -6.04 7.13
C PHE A 212 11.11 -7.44 6.63
N PRO A 213 11.66 -8.50 7.25
CA PRO A 213 11.57 -9.86 6.72
C PRO A 213 10.14 -10.38 6.65
N ARG A 214 9.89 -11.22 5.64
CA ARG A 214 8.66 -12.03 5.52
C ARG A 214 8.75 -13.18 6.54
N VAL A 215 8.06 -13.05 7.66
CA VAL A 215 8.18 -14.00 8.78
C VAL A 215 7.25 -15.20 8.59
N ASP A 216 5.97 -14.97 8.32
CA ASP A 216 4.97 -16.02 8.11
C ASP A 216 3.91 -15.58 7.10
N MET A 217 4.23 -15.69 5.81
CA MET A 217 3.25 -15.40 4.74
C MET A 217 2.14 -16.47 4.67
N GLY A 218 2.35 -17.65 5.25
CA GLY A 218 1.32 -18.70 5.34
C GLY A 218 0.10 -18.22 6.12
N GLN A 219 0.32 -17.48 7.22
CA GLN A 219 -0.76 -16.86 7.99
C GLN A 219 -1.65 -15.94 7.15
N ILE A 220 -1.07 -15.10 6.28
CA ILE A 220 -1.85 -14.19 5.43
C ILE A 220 -2.65 -15.00 4.41
N LYS A 221 -2.05 -16.05 3.83
CA LYS A 221 -2.71 -16.93 2.86
C LYS A 221 -3.93 -17.63 3.48
N GLU A 222 -3.75 -18.25 4.64
CA GLU A 222 -4.84 -18.90 5.38
C GLU A 222 -5.94 -17.90 5.75
N GLY A 223 -5.57 -16.66 6.09
CA GLY A 223 -6.50 -15.56 6.31
C GLY A 223 -7.38 -15.26 5.10
N PHE A 224 -6.78 -15.18 3.90
CA PHE A 224 -7.52 -15.00 2.66
C PHE A 224 -8.39 -16.21 2.31
N GLU A 225 -7.87 -17.44 2.44
CA GLU A 225 -8.63 -18.67 2.17
C GLU A 225 -9.87 -18.76 3.06
N ASN A 226 -9.72 -18.52 4.36
CA ASN A 226 -10.85 -18.47 5.30
C ASN A 226 -11.81 -17.32 4.96
N MET A 227 -11.30 -16.14 4.57
CA MET A 227 -12.15 -15.02 4.17
C MET A 227 -13.00 -15.36 2.94
N PHE A 228 -12.43 -15.99 1.92
CA PHE A 228 -13.18 -16.41 0.73
C PHE A 228 -14.26 -17.44 1.06
N GLU A 229 -14.07 -18.25 2.10
CA GLU A 229 -15.08 -19.20 2.58
C GLU A 229 -16.19 -18.51 3.37
N VAL A 230 -15.84 -17.67 4.35
CA VAL A 230 -16.81 -17.06 5.28
C VAL A 230 -17.49 -15.81 4.72
N LYS A 231 -16.85 -15.13 3.76
CA LYS A 231 -17.30 -13.90 3.10
C LYS A 231 -17.13 -14.04 1.58
N PRO A 232 -17.92 -14.90 0.93
CA PRO A 232 -17.76 -15.17 -0.51
C PRO A 232 -18.06 -13.97 -1.42
N ASP A 233 -18.62 -12.89 -0.86
CA ASP A 233 -18.88 -11.60 -1.52
C ASP A 233 -17.83 -10.52 -1.17
N CYS A 234 -16.70 -10.90 -0.55
CA CYS A 234 -15.63 -9.95 -0.26
C CYS A 234 -15.04 -9.38 -1.56
N LEU A 235 -14.64 -8.10 -1.53
CA LEU A 235 -14.20 -7.34 -2.69
C LEU A 235 -13.03 -8.02 -3.43
N VAL A 236 -12.02 -8.47 -2.68
CA VAL A 236 -10.89 -9.22 -3.23
C VAL A 236 -11.31 -10.48 -4.01
N SER A 237 -12.46 -11.10 -3.67
CA SER A 237 -12.95 -12.28 -4.38
C SER A 237 -13.43 -12.02 -5.82
N HIS A 238 -13.60 -10.76 -6.19
CA HIS A 238 -14.01 -10.36 -7.53
C HIS A 238 -12.84 -10.14 -8.50
N PHE A 239 -11.59 -10.17 -8.02
CA PHE A 239 -10.42 -9.88 -8.84
C PHE A 239 -9.65 -11.14 -9.24
N PRO A 240 -9.55 -11.46 -10.55
CA PRO A 240 -8.87 -12.67 -11.01
C PRO A 240 -7.41 -12.80 -10.55
N ALA A 241 -6.73 -11.68 -10.29
CA ALA A 241 -5.36 -11.64 -9.76
C ALA A 241 -5.17 -12.50 -8.50
N TYR A 242 -6.22 -12.67 -7.69
CA TYR A 242 -6.20 -13.46 -6.46
C TYR A 242 -6.65 -14.91 -6.65
N PHE A 243 -6.94 -15.35 -7.88
CA PHE A 243 -7.40 -16.72 -8.17
C PHE A 243 -6.61 -17.42 -9.26
N GLN A 244 -5.91 -16.68 -10.13
CA GLN A 244 -5.43 -17.21 -11.40
C GLN A 244 -4.17 -18.08 -11.35
N ASN A 245 -3.59 -18.37 -10.19
CA ASN A 245 -2.40 -19.21 -10.13
C ASN A 245 -2.47 -20.32 -9.08
N LYS A 246 -2.84 -21.52 -9.53
CA LYS A 246 -2.51 -22.75 -8.78
C LYS A 246 -1.00 -23.06 -8.80
N ASP A 247 -0.25 -22.46 -9.73
CA ASP A 247 1.20 -22.67 -9.92
C ASP A 247 2.07 -21.51 -9.41
N HIS A 248 1.44 -20.45 -8.88
CA HIS A 248 2.08 -19.28 -8.28
C HIS A 248 1.27 -18.93 -7.02
N PRO A 249 1.72 -19.32 -5.83
CA PRO A 249 0.95 -19.13 -4.62
C PRO A 249 0.56 -17.66 -4.42
N LEU A 250 -0.63 -17.46 -3.86
CA LEU A 250 -1.30 -16.18 -3.55
C LEU A 250 -0.39 -15.10 -2.95
N LEU A 251 0.67 -15.54 -2.30
CA LEU A 251 1.71 -14.75 -1.70
C LEU A 251 3.00 -15.43 -2.15
N GLY A 252 3.96 -14.68 -2.70
CA GLY A 252 5.21 -15.22 -3.22
C GLY A 252 5.84 -16.25 -2.27
N ASP A 253 5.60 -17.54 -2.52
CA ASP A 253 6.16 -18.65 -1.75
C ASP A 253 7.51 -18.97 -2.37
N ARG A 254 8.47 -18.13 -2.00
CA ARG A 254 9.91 -18.34 -2.02
C ARG A 254 10.52 -17.02 -1.60
N SER A 255 11.49 -17.08 -0.67
CA SER A 255 12.57 -16.10 -0.65
C SER A 255 12.93 -15.76 -2.09
N VAL A 256 12.83 -14.49 -2.47
CA VAL A 256 13.11 -13.99 -3.82
C VAL A 256 14.52 -14.40 -4.20
N VAL A 257 14.66 -15.59 -4.78
CA VAL A 257 15.92 -16.14 -5.29
C VAL A 257 15.80 -16.38 -6.80
N ASP A 258 14.59 -16.47 -7.35
CA ASP A 258 14.39 -16.84 -8.76
C ASP A 258 13.61 -15.80 -9.58
N SER A 259 14.11 -14.57 -9.62
CA SER A 259 14.04 -13.75 -10.85
C SER A 259 15.28 -12.86 -10.90
N HIS A 260 16.35 -13.44 -11.45
CA HIS A 260 17.43 -12.65 -12.03
C HIS A 260 16.92 -11.88 -13.25
#